data_AF-A0A8C1TVB2-F1
#
_entry.id   AF-A0A8C1TVB2-F1
#
_cell.length_a   1.000
_cell.length_b   1.000
_cell.length_c   1.000
_cell.angle_alpha   90.00
_cell.angle_beta   90.00
_cell.angle_gamma   90.00
#
_symmetry.space_group_name_H-M   'P 1'
#
loop_
_entity.id
_entity.type
_entity.pdbx_description
1 polymer ?
#
loop_
_entity_poly.entity_id
_entity_poly.type
_entity_poly.pdbx_seq_one_letter_code
_entity_poly.pdbx_strand_id
1 'polypeptide(L)'
;MSQGNIIISFESAWKYLTSLRDLCQSLCKTHDSSHHSPVFCVFSRAPIIQGIRTHRTNTWWDEHLTEDNASFLKKVITEEYKQQTTDKLSPLKDEPWPRHEWVEGSRRVGLVAVKLGMMPVWTKSGERQVVTMLQVQDCHVVKHLSKEEYDGHTAALIVGGKNVSPFHRPEGYLEVFRNAGVPPKQKLTTFCVSDNAIIKPGTPLYAAHFRPGQYVDVTAKTIGKGFQGVMKRWGFKGQPASHGQTKTHRRPGSLGPGGDPAKVFKGKKMPGRMGNIYDTTHGLKVWRVNTKYNILYVNGSVPGHRNCLVKVKRLTHTHTNSQVCEVKCTCPQVEYLFEGEGSAFIFSASVFTFSSVKLKKELCTVLSMPAQSLTLAR
;
A
#
# COMPACT_ATOMS: atom_id res chain seq x y z
N MET A 1 39.96 33.80 -32.15
CA MET A 1 38.71 34.15 -32.87
C MET A 1 37.57 34.05 -31.88
N SER A 2 36.84 35.13 -31.69
CA SER A 2 35.82 35.32 -30.65
C SER A 2 34.67 34.30 -30.75
N GLN A 3 34.35 33.61 -29.66
CA GLN A 3 33.05 32.97 -29.50
C GLN A 3 32.21 33.83 -28.56
N GLY A 4 31.27 34.55 -29.16
CA GLY A 4 30.29 35.38 -28.47
C GLY A 4 29.14 34.53 -27.94
N ASN A 5 28.76 34.82 -26.69
CA ASN A 5 27.54 34.33 -26.06
C ASN A 5 26.31 34.88 -26.78
N ILE A 6 25.36 34.00 -27.15
CA ILE A 6 24.01 34.39 -27.55
C ILE A 6 23.04 33.80 -26.51
N ILE A 7 22.53 34.66 -25.64
CA ILE A 7 21.42 34.38 -24.74
C ILE A 7 20.15 34.77 -25.50
N ILE A 8 19.32 33.80 -25.87
CA ILE A 8 17.98 34.05 -26.43
C ILE A 8 16.95 33.91 -25.30
N SER A 9 16.24 34.99 -25.00
CA SER A 9 15.16 35.04 -24.01
C SER A 9 13.98 34.14 -24.42
N PHE A 10 13.47 33.38 -23.44
CA PHE A 10 12.41 32.38 -23.57
C PHE A 10 11.03 32.96 -23.99
N GLU A 11 10.80 34.26 -23.83
CA GLU A 11 9.52 34.90 -24.18
C GLU A 11 9.28 35.02 -25.70
N SER A 12 10.35 35.19 -26.49
CA SER A 12 10.25 35.41 -27.93
C SER A 12 9.80 34.15 -28.69
N ALA A 13 10.15 32.97 -28.18
CA ALA A 13 9.80 31.68 -28.78
C ALA A 13 8.31 31.33 -28.57
N TRP A 14 7.68 31.82 -27.51
CA TRP A 14 6.30 31.47 -27.16
C TRP A 14 5.27 32.21 -28.02
N LYS A 15 5.54 33.48 -28.36
CA LYS A 15 4.65 34.29 -29.24
C LYS A 15 4.56 33.74 -30.67
N TYR A 16 5.61 33.08 -31.16
CA TYR A 16 5.61 32.47 -32.50
C TYR A 16 4.80 31.17 -32.56
N LEU A 17 4.71 30.42 -31.46
CA LEU A 17 4.01 29.13 -31.41
C LEU A 17 2.49 29.28 -31.22
N THR A 18 2.01 30.34 -30.57
CA THR A 18 0.58 30.61 -30.44
C THR A 18 -0.05 31.07 -31.76
N SER A 19 0.64 31.90 -32.54
CA SER A 19 0.19 32.40 -33.85
C SER A 19 -0.12 31.28 -34.86
N LEU A 20 0.67 30.20 -34.85
CA LEU A 20 0.48 29.05 -35.75
C LEU A 20 -0.72 28.16 -35.37
N ARG A 21 -1.17 28.21 -34.10
CA ARG A 21 -2.29 27.39 -33.64
C ARG A 21 -3.64 28.01 -34.04
N ASP A 22 -3.72 29.33 -34.03
CA ASP A 22 -4.94 30.06 -34.38
C ASP A 22 -5.21 30.04 -35.89
N LEU A 23 -4.15 29.99 -36.72
CA LEU A 23 -4.30 29.87 -38.18
C LEU A 23 -4.88 28.51 -38.62
N CYS A 24 -4.61 27.46 -37.84
CA CYS A 24 -5.07 26.10 -38.17
C CYS A 24 -6.55 25.87 -37.81
N GLN A 25 -7.10 26.63 -36.86
CA GLN A 25 -8.51 26.51 -36.46
C GLN A 25 -9.46 27.31 -37.37
N SER A 26 -9.00 28.34 -38.07
CA SER A 26 -9.85 29.11 -38.99
C SER A 26 -10.11 28.38 -40.32
N LEU A 27 -9.18 27.54 -40.77
CA LEU A 27 -9.27 26.82 -42.04
C LEU A 27 -10.21 25.59 -41.99
N CYS A 28 -10.60 25.11 -40.81
CA CYS A 28 -11.44 23.91 -40.67
C CYS A 28 -12.96 24.18 -40.62
N LYS A 29 -13.44 25.42 -40.73
CA LYS A 29 -14.87 25.76 -40.56
C LYS A 29 -15.66 26.07 -41.83
N THR A 30 -15.08 25.93 -43.02
CA THR A 30 -15.80 26.24 -44.27
C THR A 30 -15.69 25.10 -45.26
N HIS A 31 -16.62 24.15 -45.23
CA HIS A 31 -17.27 23.59 -46.43
C HIS A 31 -18.26 22.49 -46.03
N ASP A 32 -19.55 22.82 -46.04
CA ASP A 32 -20.64 21.84 -46.06
C ASP A 32 -21.75 22.41 -46.96
N SER A 33 -21.91 21.88 -48.18
CA SER A 33 -23.17 21.90 -48.95
C SER A 33 -23.04 21.19 -50.32
N SER A 34 -23.72 20.04 -50.41
CA SER A 34 -24.60 19.56 -51.51
C SER A 34 -24.13 19.36 -52.97
N HIS A 35 -24.25 18.08 -53.37
CA HIS A 35 -24.90 17.49 -54.56
C HIS A 35 -24.19 17.35 -55.93
N HIS A 36 -24.31 16.10 -56.43
CA HIS A 36 -24.20 15.54 -57.80
C HIS A 36 -22.84 15.07 -58.35
N SER A 37 -22.76 13.74 -58.53
CA SER A 37 -21.81 12.92 -59.30
C SER A 37 -22.17 12.88 -60.80
N PRO A 38 -21.38 12.21 -61.68
CA PRO A 38 -19.92 12.06 -61.76
C PRO A 38 -19.39 12.24 -63.21
N VAL A 39 -18.13 12.64 -63.41
CA VAL A 39 -17.37 12.24 -64.63
C VAL A 39 -15.92 11.96 -64.25
N PHE A 40 -15.48 10.75 -64.58
CA PHE A 40 -14.12 10.25 -64.46
C PHE A 40 -13.11 11.13 -65.21
N CYS A 41 -12.03 11.53 -64.54
CA CYS A 41 -10.78 11.82 -65.21
C CYS A 41 -9.61 11.30 -64.36
N VAL A 42 -8.88 10.35 -64.94
CA VAL A 42 -7.78 9.61 -64.33
C VAL A 42 -6.55 10.50 -64.26
N PHE A 43 -6.14 10.88 -63.06
CA PHE A 43 -4.75 11.23 -62.74
C PHE A 43 -4.47 10.85 -61.28
N SER A 44 -4.20 9.56 -61.03
CA SER A 44 -3.76 9.09 -59.72
C SER A 44 -2.30 9.48 -59.49
N ARG A 45 -2.06 10.66 -58.91
CA ARG A 45 -0.85 10.92 -58.15
C ARG A 45 -1.26 11.19 -56.71
N ALA A 46 -1.39 10.11 -55.94
CA ALA A 46 -1.49 10.22 -54.49
C ALA A 46 -0.24 10.98 -54.00
N PRO A 47 -0.39 12.07 -53.20
CA PRO A 47 0.77 12.69 -52.59
C PRO A 47 1.41 11.64 -51.67
N ILE A 48 2.66 11.28 -51.96
CA ILE A 48 3.48 10.46 -51.08
C ILE A 48 3.67 11.28 -49.81
N ILE A 49 2.81 11.06 -48.81
CA ILE A 49 3.02 11.57 -47.45
C ILE A 49 4.27 10.83 -46.95
N GLN A 50 5.44 11.43 -47.16
CA GLN A 50 6.67 11.00 -46.52
C GLN A 50 6.48 11.21 -45.01
N GLY A 51 6.00 10.17 -44.32
CA GLY A 51 5.93 10.18 -42.87
C GLY A 51 7.34 10.36 -42.32
N ILE A 52 7.62 11.54 -41.76
CA ILE A 52 8.86 11.78 -41.01
C ILE A 52 8.85 10.85 -39.81
N ARG A 53 9.62 9.75 -39.90
CA ARG A 53 9.82 8.84 -38.78
C ARG A 53 10.77 9.50 -37.78
N THR A 54 10.23 10.24 -36.82
CA THR A 54 11.06 10.80 -35.74
C THR A 54 11.58 9.65 -34.87
N HIS A 55 12.89 9.42 -34.89
CA HIS A 55 13.54 8.47 -33.98
C HIS A 55 13.71 9.14 -32.63
N ARG A 56 12.91 8.75 -31.63
CA ARG A 56 13.07 9.21 -30.25
C ARG A 56 13.88 8.17 -29.49
N THR A 57 15.07 8.55 -29.04
CA THR A 57 15.86 7.77 -28.07
C THR A 57 15.35 8.08 -26.66
N ASN A 58 15.04 7.06 -25.89
CA ASN A 58 14.77 7.23 -24.47
C ASN A 58 16.08 7.51 -23.75
N THR A 59 16.09 8.51 -22.88
CA THR A 59 17.24 8.85 -22.06
C THR A 59 16.96 8.59 -20.58
N TRP A 60 18.00 8.26 -19.83
CA TRP A 60 17.95 8.21 -18.36
C TRP A 60 18.44 9.53 -17.76
N TRP A 61 18.11 9.77 -16.48
CA TRP A 61 18.35 11.04 -15.81
C TRP A 61 19.84 11.40 -15.66
N ASP A 62 20.74 10.42 -15.70
CA ASP A 62 22.18 10.54 -15.45
C ASP A 62 23.06 10.40 -16.71
N GLU A 63 22.50 10.11 -17.89
CA GLU A 63 23.28 9.84 -19.12
C GLU A 63 24.11 11.04 -19.61
N HIS A 64 23.66 12.26 -19.34
CA HIS A 64 24.29 13.49 -19.84
C HIS A 64 24.92 14.32 -18.71
N LEU A 65 25.13 13.72 -17.53
CA LEU A 65 25.66 14.41 -16.36
C LEU A 65 27.10 13.98 -16.08
N THR A 66 27.93 14.93 -15.65
CA THR A 66 29.22 14.61 -15.02
C THR A 66 28.99 13.97 -13.65
N GLU A 67 29.97 13.20 -13.16
CA GLU A 67 29.88 12.52 -11.86
C GLU A 67 29.64 13.51 -10.70
N ASP A 68 30.32 14.67 -10.74
CA ASP A 68 30.17 15.74 -9.77
C ASP A 68 28.74 16.28 -9.75
N ASN A 69 28.16 16.56 -10.93
CA ASN A 69 26.80 17.08 -11.08
C ASN A 69 25.77 16.04 -10.61
N ALA A 70 25.97 14.77 -10.93
CA ALA A 70 25.08 13.69 -10.48
C ALA A 70 25.08 13.56 -8.95
N SER A 71 26.25 13.70 -8.31
CA SER A 71 26.36 13.68 -6.85
C SER A 71 25.68 14.90 -6.21
N PHE A 72 25.83 16.08 -6.82
CA PHE A 72 25.20 17.32 -6.39
C PHE A 72 23.67 17.23 -6.44
N LEU A 73 23.11 16.79 -7.57
CA LEU A 73 21.65 16.65 -7.71
C LEU A 73 21.05 15.68 -6.69
N LYS A 74 21.73 14.56 -6.41
CA LYS A 74 21.28 13.62 -5.38
C LYS A 74 21.22 14.28 -3.99
N LYS A 75 22.20 15.13 -3.66
CA LYS A 75 22.22 15.87 -2.39
C LYS A 75 21.10 16.89 -2.32
N VAL A 76 20.96 17.73 -3.34
CA VAL A 76 19.91 18.76 -3.44
C VAL A 76 18.52 18.15 -3.27
N ILE A 77 18.20 17.08 -4.00
CA ILE A 77 16.89 16.42 -3.90
C ILE A 77 16.67 15.81 -2.51
N THR A 78 17.72 15.23 -1.92
CA THR A 78 17.62 14.65 -0.58
C THR A 78 17.35 15.72 0.47
N GLU A 79 17.99 16.88 0.35
CA GLU A 79 17.80 18.03 1.25
C GLU A 79 16.41 18.65 1.07
N GLU A 80 15.98 18.86 -0.18
CA GLU A 80 14.64 19.35 -0.51
C GLU A 80 13.55 18.43 0.09
N TYR A 81 13.68 17.12 -0.04
CA TYR A 81 12.68 16.19 0.50
C TYR A 81 12.71 16.08 2.02
N LYS A 82 13.87 16.27 2.64
CA LYS A 82 13.97 16.40 4.10
C LYS A 82 13.27 17.69 4.57
N GLN A 83 13.45 18.80 3.86
CA GLN A 83 12.76 20.06 4.14
C GLN A 83 11.25 19.88 4.00
N GLN A 84 10.76 19.38 2.86
CA GLN A 84 9.33 19.11 2.63
C GLN A 84 8.72 18.23 3.74
N THR A 85 9.44 17.19 4.18
CA THR A 85 8.95 16.31 5.26
C THR A 85 8.92 17.03 6.62
N THR A 86 9.87 17.92 6.87
CA THR A 86 9.98 18.70 8.12
C THR A 86 8.90 19.78 8.17
N ASP A 87 8.65 20.46 7.05
CA ASP A 87 7.61 21.50 6.94
C ASP A 87 6.22 20.91 7.23
N LYS A 88 5.96 19.70 6.73
CA LYS A 88 4.69 18.98 6.95
C LYS A 88 4.56 18.31 8.31
N LEU A 89 5.55 18.42 9.20
CA LEU A 89 5.51 17.80 10.53
C LEU A 89 4.43 18.41 11.44
N SER A 90 4.07 19.68 11.23
CA SER A 90 3.14 20.44 12.09
C SER A 90 1.79 20.74 11.40
N PRO A 91 0.95 19.72 11.10
CA PRO A 91 -0.25 19.89 10.29
C PRO A 91 -1.34 20.79 10.90
N LEU A 92 -1.29 21.10 12.20
CA LEU A 92 -2.31 21.99 12.81
C LEU A 92 -2.01 23.47 12.65
N LYS A 93 -0.75 23.82 12.44
CA LYS A 93 -0.38 25.21 12.19
C LYS A 93 -0.85 25.63 10.79
N ASP A 94 -0.90 24.67 9.87
CA ASP A 94 -1.29 24.85 8.47
C ASP A 94 -2.81 24.74 8.26
N GLU A 95 -3.59 25.75 8.68
CA GLU A 95 -5.03 25.90 8.38
C GLU A 95 -5.80 24.56 8.26
N PRO A 96 -6.05 23.88 9.38
CA PRO A 96 -6.68 22.56 9.35
C PRO A 96 -8.13 22.66 8.87
N TRP A 97 -8.56 21.65 8.12
CA TRP A 97 -9.98 21.46 7.80
C TRP A 97 -10.81 21.26 9.07
N PRO A 98 -12.12 21.59 9.03
CA PRO A 98 -12.98 21.44 10.20
C PRO A 98 -12.93 20.01 10.72
N ARG A 99 -12.91 19.88 12.04
CA ARG A 99 -12.94 18.59 12.71
C ARG A 99 -14.36 18.25 13.08
N HIS A 100 -14.75 17.02 12.80
CA HIS A 100 -16.05 16.50 13.18
C HIS A 100 -15.92 15.54 14.35
N GLU A 101 -16.96 15.47 15.17
CA GLU A 101 -17.04 14.51 16.25
C GLU A 101 -17.18 13.09 15.72
N TRP A 102 -16.81 12.11 16.55
CA TRP A 102 -16.99 10.72 16.19
C TRP A 102 -18.48 10.35 16.23
N VAL A 103 -18.95 9.74 15.15
CA VAL A 103 -20.31 9.22 15.02
C VAL A 103 -20.24 7.71 14.83
N GLU A 104 -21.25 7.00 15.34
CA GLU A 104 -21.39 5.56 15.13
C GLU A 104 -21.44 5.22 13.63
N GLY A 105 -20.73 4.17 13.22
CA GLY A 105 -20.56 3.83 11.79
C GLY A 105 -19.51 4.64 11.04
N SER A 106 -18.86 5.63 11.66
CA SER A 106 -17.77 6.39 11.03
C SER A 106 -16.55 5.51 10.70
N ARG A 107 -16.01 5.70 9.49
CA ARG A 107 -14.83 4.99 8.98
C ARG A 107 -13.67 5.95 8.88
N ARG A 108 -12.67 5.78 9.75
CA ARG A 108 -11.41 6.54 9.73
C ARG A 108 -10.41 6.00 8.70
N VAL A 109 -9.43 6.83 8.36
CA VAL A 109 -8.30 6.45 7.48
C VAL A 109 -7.45 5.32 8.08
N GLY A 110 -6.73 4.58 7.24
CA GLY A 110 -5.74 3.60 7.66
C GLY A 110 -4.29 4.08 7.45
N LEU A 111 -3.35 3.16 7.57
CA LEU A 111 -1.91 3.42 7.40
C LEU A 111 -1.28 2.52 6.34
N VAL A 112 -0.18 2.99 5.77
CA VAL A 112 0.74 2.18 4.98
C VAL A 112 2.00 1.93 5.81
N ALA A 113 2.33 0.66 6.04
CA ALA A 113 3.47 0.27 6.86
C ALA A 113 4.39 -0.70 6.13
N VAL A 114 5.61 -0.86 6.64
CA VAL A 114 6.62 -1.82 6.17
C VAL A 114 6.69 -2.97 7.16
N LYS A 115 6.54 -4.20 6.66
CA LYS A 115 6.66 -5.41 7.49
C LYS A 115 8.13 -5.69 7.79
N LEU A 116 8.60 -5.44 9.02
CA LEU A 116 10.00 -5.70 9.39
C LEU A 116 10.27 -7.19 9.61
N GLY A 117 9.48 -7.81 10.47
CA GLY A 117 9.72 -9.18 10.92
C GLY A 117 8.73 -9.63 11.98
N MET A 118 9.04 -10.75 12.63
CA MET A 118 8.20 -11.34 13.67
C MET A 118 9.03 -11.52 14.93
N MET A 119 8.38 -11.37 16.09
CA MET A 119 8.99 -11.59 17.40
C MET A 119 7.99 -12.23 18.36
N PRO A 120 8.43 -13.00 19.35
CA PRO A 120 7.56 -13.45 20.43
C PRO A 120 7.32 -12.32 21.45
N VAL A 121 6.11 -12.28 22.00
CA VAL A 121 5.71 -11.42 23.13
C VAL A 121 5.04 -12.31 24.17
N TRP A 122 5.33 -12.08 25.44
CA TRP A 122 4.75 -12.81 26.54
C TRP A 122 3.62 -12.00 27.18
N THR A 123 2.52 -12.67 27.44
CA THR A 123 1.39 -12.11 28.19
C THR A 123 1.63 -12.24 29.68
N LYS A 124 0.88 -11.47 30.48
CA LYS A 124 0.93 -11.59 31.95
C LYS A 124 0.45 -12.96 32.46
N SER A 125 -0.37 -13.70 31.69
CA SER A 125 -0.76 -15.08 32.02
C SER A 125 0.37 -16.10 31.79
N GLY A 126 1.48 -15.70 31.16
CA GLY A 126 2.59 -16.58 30.81
C GLY A 126 2.44 -17.26 29.45
N GLU A 127 1.43 -16.91 28.66
CA GLU A 127 1.29 -17.43 27.30
C GLU A 127 2.22 -16.70 26.32
N ARG A 128 2.80 -17.47 25.40
CA ARG A 128 3.62 -16.96 24.29
C ARG A 128 2.72 -16.59 23.10
N GLN A 129 2.73 -15.31 22.75
CA GLN A 129 2.05 -14.80 21.56
C GLN A 129 3.09 -14.40 20.50
N VAL A 130 2.83 -14.71 19.23
CA VAL A 130 3.72 -14.33 18.13
C VAL A 130 3.18 -13.07 17.49
N VAL A 131 4.01 -12.03 17.37
CA VAL A 131 3.61 -10.74 16.80
C VAL A 131 4.47 -10.37 15.59
N THR A 132 3.86 -9.68 14.63
CA THR A 132 4.53 -9.07 13.48
C THR A 132 4.77 -7.58 13.76
N MET A 133 5.98 -7.11 13.49
CA MET A 133 6.36 -5.70 13.59
C MET A 133 6.10 -4.98 12.27
N LEU A 134 5.26 -3.95 12.30
CA LEU A 134 4.93 -3.11 11.16
C LEU A 134 5.41 -1.67 11.43
N GLN A 135 6.39 -1.19 10.65
CA GLN A 135 6.92 0.15 10.79
C GLN A 135 6.21 1.12 9.86
N VAL A 136 5.71 2.23 10.39
CA VAL A 136 5.13 3.31 9.60
C VAL A 136 6.26 4.26 9.22
N GLN A 137 6.63 4.26 7.93
CA GLN A 137 7.68 5.11 7.38
C GLN A 137 7.05 6.18 6.48
N ASP A 138 7.23 7.45 6.84
CA ASP A 138 6.79 8.65 6.10
C ASP A 138 5.45 8.47 5.39
N CYS A 139 4.42 8.20 6.19
CA CYS A 139 3.07 7.97 5.71
C CYS A 139 2.31 9.30 5.67
N HIS A 140 1.82 9.71 4.49
CA HIS A 140 1.08 10.96 4.35
C HIS A 140 -0.17 10.75 3.51
N VAL A 141 -1.19 11.57 3.77
CA VAL A 141 -2.34 11.72 2.87
C VAL A 141 -1.89 12.49 1.63
N VAL A 142 -2.14 11.96 0.44
CA VAL A 142 -1.67 12.54 -0.82
C VAL A 142 -2.80 13.28 -1.53
N LYS A 143 -3.99 12.68 -1.62
CA LYS A 143 -5.13 13.28 -2.30
C LYS A 143 -6.42 12.87 -1.61
N HIS A 144 -7.36 13.80 -1.56
CA HIS A 144 -8.75 13.57 -1.21
C HIS A 144 -9.59 13.47 -2.49
N LEU A 145 -10.45 12.46 -2.57
CA LEU A 145 -11.44 12.28 -3.63
C LEU A 145 -12.83 12.41 -3.00
N SER A 146 -13.66 13.27 -3.59
CA SER A 146 -15.06 13.41 -3.19
C SER A 146 -15.86 12.14 -3.51
N LYS A 147 -17.09 12.02 -2.98
CA LYS A 147 -17.96 10.87 -3.25
C LYS A 147 -18.22 10.70 -4.75
N GLU A 148 -18.49 11.80 -5.44
CA GLU A 148 -18.83 11.82 -6.87
C GLU A 148 -17.65 11.39 -7.73
N GLU A 149 -16.42 11.78 -7.37
CA GLU A 149 -15.20 11.43 -8.11
C GLU A 149 -14.75 9.97 -7.93
N TYR A 150 -15.17 9.30 -6.85
CA TYR A 150 -14.69 7.96 -6.52
C TYR A 150 -15.68 6.85 -6.93
N ASP A 151 -16.63 6.52 -6.05
CA ASP A 151 -17.56 5.39 -6.23
C ASP A 151 -19.04 5.83 -6.12
N GLY A 152 -19.31 7.14 -6.01
CA GLY A 152 -20.65 7.70 -5.76
C GLY A 152 -21.20 7.51 -4.34
N HIS A 153 -20.65 6.55 -3.57
CA HIS A 153 -21.19 6.17 -2.26
C HIS A 153 -20.35 6.65 -1.07
N THR A 154 -19.01 6.72 -1.20
CA THR A 154 -18.12 7.03 -0.07
C THR A 154 -16.94 7.86 -0.55
N ALA A 155 -16.49 8.82 0.27
CA ALA A 155 -15.29 9.58 -0.02
C ALA A 155 -14.04 8.70 0.11
N ALA A 156 -12.97 9.06 -0.57
CA ALA A 156 -11.74 8.28 -0.56
C ALA A 156 -10.50 9.14 -0.29
N LEU A 157 -9.63 8.64 0.59
CA LEU A 157 -8.32 9.22 0.83
C LEU A 157 -7.25 8.33 0.21
N ILE A 158 -6.41 8.92 -0.63
CA ILE A 158 -5.20 8.28 -1.16
C ILE A 158 -4.07 8.55 -0.18
N VAL A 159 -3.50 7.49 0.37
CA VAL A 159 -2.40 7.55 1.33
C VAL A 159 -1.17 6.88 0.72
N GLY A 160 -0.03 7.54 0.85
CA GLY A 160 1.27 7.04 0.41
C GLY A 160 2.14 6.60 1.59
N GLY A 161 3.03 5.64 1.36
CA GLY A 161 4.04 5.24 2.34
C GLY A 161 5.37 4.88 1.68
N LYS A 162 6.45 5.07 2.44
CA LYS A 162 7.87 4.90 2.07
C LYS A 162 8.32 5.80 0.92
N ASN A 163 9.31 6.65 1.15
CA ASN A 163 9.86 7.53 0.13
C ASN A 163 10.62 6.76 -0.96
N VAL A 164 10.56 7.26 -2.19
CA VAL A 164 11.32 6.75 -3.34
C VAL A 164 12.01 7.89 -4.07
N SER A 165 12.99 7.56 -4.90
CA SER A 165 13.61 8.55 -5.79
C SER A 165 12.63 8.99 -6.88
N PRO A 166 12.67 10.28 -7.28
CA PRO A 166 11.80 10.81 -8.33
C PRO A 166 12.22 10.35 -9.73
N PHE A 167 13.51 10.10 -9.93
CA PHE A 167 14.12 9.81 -11.23
C PHE A 167 13.54 8.62 -12.01
N HIS A 168 12.95 7.65 -11.30
CA HIS A 168 12.41 6.43 -11.90
C HIS A 168 10.88 6.46 -11.96
N ARG A 169 10.27 7.64 -11.93
CA ARG A 169 8.81 7.83 -11.91
C ARG A 169 8.37 8.73 -13.07
N PRO A 170 7.21 8.45 -13.67
CA PRO A 170 6.67 9.28 -14.73
C PRO A 170 6.21 10.64 -14.18
N GLU A 171 6.23 11.68 -15.02
CA GLU A 171 5.92 13.06 -14.61
C GLU A 171 4.52 13.20 -13.99
N GLY A 172 3.50 12.60 -14.60
CA GLY A 172 2.14 12.62 -14.06
C GLY A 172 2.00 11.93 -12.69
N TYR A 173 2.91 11.02 -12.33
CA TYR A 173 2.96 10.49 -10.97
C TYR A 173 3.50 11.54 -10.00
N LEU A 174 4.53 12.30 -10.39
CA LEU A 174 5.19 13.33 -9.57
C LEU A 174 4.28 14.54 -9.34
N GLU A 175 3.49 14.96 -10.33
CA GLU A 175 2.55 16.09 -10.24
C GLU A 175 1.59 15.95 -9.04
N VAL A 176 1.07 14.74 -8.80
CA VAL A 176 0.16 14.46 -7.69
C VAL A 176 0.84 14.74 -6.32
N PHE A 177 2.14 14.45 -6.20
CA PHE A 177 2.89 14.70 -4.97
C PHE A 177 3.32 16.17 -4.84
N ARG A 178 3.63 16.84 -5.95
CA ARG A 178 3.92 18.29 -5.96
C ARG A 178 2.71 19.09 -5.47
N ASN A 179 1.51 18.75 -5.92
CA ASN A 179 0.27 19.39 -5.46
C ASN A 179 0.03 19.20 -3.95
N ALA A 180 0.48 18.08 -3.38
CA ALA A 180 0.37 17.79 -1.96
C ALA A 180 1.56 18.30 -1.12
N GLY A 181 2.64 18.77 -1.77
CA GLY A 181 3.87 19.22 -1.11
C GLY A 181 4.59 18.12 -0.31
N VAL A 182 4.57 16.88 -0.82
CA VAL A 182 5.22 15.72 -0.17
C VAL A 182 6.17 15.01 -1.15
N PRO A 183 7.20 14.30 -0.66
CA PRO A 183 8.07 13.52 -1.54
C PRO A 183 7.31 12.33 -2.15
N PRO A 184 7.74 11.85 -3.34
CA PRO A 184 7.11 10.72 -4.01
C PRO A 184 7.23 9.44 -3.17
N LYS A 185 6.11 8.71 -3.09
CA LYS A 185 5.99 7.50 -2.25
C LYS A 185 6.06 6.21 -3.09
N GLN A 186 6.44 5.08 -2.49
CA GLN A 186 6.60 3.81 -3.22
C GLN A 186 5.24 3.22 -3.61
N LYS A 187 4.32 3.18 -2.64
CA LYS A 187 2.99 2.58 -2.77
C LYS A 187 1.94 3.60 -2.35
N LEU A 188 0.96 3.79 -3.22
CA LEU A 188 -0.27 4.51 -2.93
C LEU A 188 -1.38 3.49 -2.64
N THR A 189 -2.18 3.75 -1.61
CA THR A 189 -3.36 2.95 -1.30
C THR A 189 -4.54 3.84 -0.99
N THR A 190 -5.68 3.50 -1.56
CA THR A 190 -6.94 4.18 -1.32
C THR A 190 -7.63 3.61 -0.09
N PHE A 191 -8.14 4.48 0.78
CA PHE A 191 -8.97 4.14 1.92
C PHE A 191 -10.34 4.79 1.74
N CYS A 192 -11.41 4.01 1.89
CA CYS A 192 -12.78 4.53 1.93
C CYS A 192 -13.03 5.12 3.31
N VAL A 193 -13.46 6.38 3.36
CA VAL A 193 -13.55 7.19 4.58
C VAL A 193 -14.92 7.86 4.63
N SER A 194 -15.50 7.96 5.82
CA SER A 194 -16.75 8.72 6.03
C SER A 194 -16.48 10.22 6.02
N ASP A 195 -17.49 11.04 5.70
CA ASP A 195 -17.33 12.51 5.58
C ASP A 195 -16.77 13.16 6.86
N ASN A 196 -17.15 12.64 8.02
CA ASN A 196 -16.68 13.12 9.32
C ASN A 196 -15.18 12.85 9.59
N ALA A 197 -14.53 12.02 8.77
CA ALA A 197 -13.16 11.55 8.98
C ALA A 197 -12.19 11.98 7.86
N ILE A 198 -12.57 12.99 7.09
CA ILE A 198 -11.76 13.55 6.00
C ILE A 198 -10.55 14.29 6.59
N ILE A 199 -9.38 14.13 5.96
CA ILE A 199 -8.11 14.76 6.39
C ILE A 199 -7.53 15.54 5.22
N LYS A 200 -6.97 16.72 5.51
CA LYS A 200 -6.29 17.57 4.52
C LYS A 200 -5.11 16.83 3.88
N PRO A 201 -4.95 16.87 2.56
CA PRO A 201 -3.75 16.38 1.88
C PRO A 201 -2.45 16.99 2.45
N GLY A 202 -1.36 16.23 2.45
CA GLY A 202 -0.07 16.60 3.04
C GLY A 202 0.10 16.18 4.51
N THR A 203 -0.99 15.87 5.22
CA THR A 203 -0.95 15.52 6.64
C THR A 203 -0.16 14.23 6.91
N PRO A 204 0.84 14.23 7.82
CA PRO A 204 1.58 13.04 8.23
C PRO A 204 0.73 12.14 9.14
N LEU A 205 0.89 10.82 8.97
CA LEU A 205 0.21 9.79 9.74
C LEU A 205 1.23 8.94 10.49
N TYR A 206 1.05 8.79 11.81
CA TYR A 206 1.94 8.05 12.69
C TYR A 206 1.36 6.70 13.15
N ALA A 207 2.21 5.85 13.72
CA ALA A 207 1.77 4.59 14.32
C ALA A 207 0.80 4.79 15.50
N ALA A 208 0.88 5.95 16.18
CA ALA A 208 -0.02 6.30 17.29
C ALA A 208 -1.51 6.35 16.90
N HIS A 209 -1.83 6.42 15.60
CA HIS A 209 -3.19 6.34 15.07
C HIS A 209 -3.96 5.08 15.52
N PHE A 210 -3.24 4.00 15.83
CA PHE A 210 -3.82 2.80 16.43
C PHE A 210 -3.45 2.74 17.91
N ARG A 211 -4.42 2.33 18.74
CA ARG A 211 -4.22 2.09 20.16
C ARG A 211 -4.11 0.58 20.45
N PRO A 212 -3.32 0.17 21.46
CA PRO A 212 -3.25 -1.23 21.85
C PRO A 212 -4.63 -1.74 22.31
N GLY A 213 -4.92 -3.02 22.04
CA GLY A 213 -6.22 -3.64 22.28
C GLY A 213 -7.18 -3.57 21.08
N GLN A 214 -6.91 -2.71 20.09
CA GLN A 214 -7.74 -2.62 18.87
C GLN A 214 -7.50 -3.78 17.91
N TYR A 215 -8.50 -4.06 17.08
CA TYR A 215 -8.43 -5.03 15.99
C TYR A 215 -8.25 -4.33 14.64
N VAL A 216 -7.33 -4.86 13.83
CA VAL A 216 -6.97 -4.33 12.51
C VAL A 216 -7.02 -5.41 11.45
N ASP A 217 -7.33 -4.98 10.22
CA ASP A 217 -7.21 -5.78 9.01
C ASP A 217 -5.94 -5.36 8.28
N VAL A 218 -5.14 -6.34 7.84
CA VAL A 218 -3.89 -6.07 7.13
C VAL A 218 -3.91 -6.72 5.75
N THR A 219 -3.77 -5.90 4.71
CA THR A 219 -3.74 -6.33 3.31
C THR A 219 -2.36 -6.17 2.71
N ALA A 220 -1.83 -7.22 2.09
CA ALA A 220 -0.53 -7.18 1.41
C ALA A 220 -0.49 -8.15 0.23
N LYS A 221 0.53 -8.02 -0.63
CA LYS A 221 0.81 -9.03 -1.65
C LYS A 221 1.43 -10.25 -0.98
N THR A 222 0.85 -11.42 -1.22
CA THR A 222 1.38 -12.70 -0.76
C THR A 222 2.70 -13.05 -1.47
N ILE A 223 3.52 -13.89 -0.83
CA ILE A 223 4.78 -14.35 -1.41
C ILE A 223 4.48 -15.14 -2.70
N GLY A 224 5.01 -14.66 -3.83
CA GLY A 224 4.91 -15.33 -5.12
C GLY A 224 5.71 -16.64 -5.10
N LYS A 225 5.06 -17.75 -5.46
CA LYS A 225 5.70 -19.06 -5.61
C LYS A 225 5.87 -19.45 -7.09
N GLY A 226 5.57 -18.57 -8.04
CA GLY A 226 5.62 -18.87 -9.47
C GLY A 226 4.54 -19.86 -9.93
N PHE A 227 4.79 -20.57 -11.02
CA PHE A 227 3.90 -21.64 -11.50
C PHE A 227 4.05 -22.88 -10.61
N GLN A 228 2.94 -23.33 -10.02
CA GLN A 228 2.92 -24.45 -9.08
C GLN A 228 1.97 -25.56 -9.53
N GLY A 229 2.38 -26.80 -9.25
CA GLY A 229 1.56 -27.99 -9.46
C GLY A 229 0.39 -28.08 -8.48
N VAL A 230 -0.56 -28.98 -8.77
CA VAL A 230 -1.82 -29.10 -8.03
C VAL A 230 -1.67 -29.47 -6.56
N MET A 231 -0.65 -30.27 -6.21
CA MET A 231 -0.40 -30.65 -4.82
C MET A 231 -0.05 -29.43 -3.96
N LYS A 232 0.87 -28.56 -4.43
CA LYS A 232 1.29 -27.38 -3.65
C LYS A 232 0.28 -26.24 -3.72
N ARG A 233 -0.40 -26.06 -4.87
CA ARG A 233 -1.36 -24.97 -5.08
C ARG A 233 -2.70 -25.21 -4.37
N TRP A 234 -3.19 -26.45 -4.39
CA TRP A 234 -4.53 -26.80 -3.94
C TRP A 234 -4.59 -27.86 -2.84
N GLY A 235 -3.45 -28.41 -2.41
CA GLY A 235 -3.40 -29.45 -1.37
C GLY A 235 -3.88 -30.82 -1.84
N PHE A 236 -3.78 -31.14 -3.13
CA PHE A 236 -4.15 -32.48 -3.63
C PHE A 236 -3.21 -33.56 -3.07
N LYS A 237 -3.77 -34.72 -2.69
CA LYS A 237 -2.99 -35.84 -2.12
C LYS A 237 -2.00 -36.48 -3.11
N GLY A 238 -2.29 -36.42 -4.41
CA GLY A 238 -1.52 -37.12 -5.43
C GLY A 238 -1.86 -38.61 -5.50
N GLN A 239 -0.94 -39.40 -6.07
CA GLN A 239 -1.07 -40.84 -6.28
C GLN A 239 -0.01 -41.56 -5.45
N PRO A 240 -0.22 -42.85 -5.07
CA PRO A 240 0.77 -43.60 -4.30
C PRO A 240 2.13 -43.68 -5.02
N ALA A 241 3.19 -43.87 -4.23
CA ALA A 241 4.54 -44.00 -4.75
C ALA A 241 4.84 -45.42 -5.28
N SER A 242 4.29 -46.46 -4.63
CA SER A 242 4.49 -47.87 -4.96
C SER A 242 3.25 -48.50 -5.63
N HIS A 243 3.26 -49.84 -5.79
CA HIS A 243 2.17 -50.65 -6.36
C HIS A 243 1.84 -50.32 -7.83
N GLY A 244 2.86 -50.25 -8.68
CA GLY A 244 2.70 -50.16 -10.14
C GLY A 244 2.37 -48.77 -10.69
N GLN A 245 2.38 -47.73 -9.85
CA GLN A 245 2.12 -46.37 -10.32
C GLN A 245 3.26 -45.86 -11.21
N THR A 246 2.96 -45.56 -12.46
CA THR A 246 3.96 -45.14 -13.46
C THR A 246 3.75 -43.68 -13.85
N LYS A 247 4.73 -42.80 -13.53
CA LYS A 247 4.79 -41.38 -13.96
C LYS A 247 3.59 -40.50 -13.55
N THR A 248 2.73 -40.92 -12.63
CA THR A 248 1.55 -40.11 -12.24
C THR A 248 1.53 -39.58 -10.80
N HIS A 249 2.57 -39.80 -9.99
CA HIS A 249 2.60 -39.47 -8.55
C HIS A 249 2.08 -38.07 -8.14
N ARG A 250 2.22 -37.06 -9.02
CA ARG A 250 1.86 -35.66 -8.75
C ARG A 250 0.83 -35.07 -9.71
N ARG A 251 0.11 -35.93 -10.46
CA ARG A 251 -0.87 -35.49 -11.48
C ARG A 251 -2.23 -35.18 -10.84
N PRO A 252 -3.05 -34.30 -11.43
CA PRO A 252 -4.37 -33.93 -10.89
C PRO A 252 -5.39 -35.08 -10.83
N GLY A 253 -5.20 -36.16 -11.58
CA GLY A 253 -6.22 -37.20 -11.75
C GLY A 253 -7.34 -36.74 -12.67
N SER A 254 -8.56 -37.24 -12.45
CA SER A 254 -9.73 -36.90 -13.27
C SER A 254 -10.12 -35.41 -13.14
N LEU A 255 -10.40 -34.77 -14.26
CA LEU A 255 -10.71 -33.34 -14.34
C LEU A 255 -12.22 -33.05 -14.38
N GLY A 256 -13.06 -34.02 -14.73
CA GLY A 256 -14.50 -33.85 -14.87
C GLY A 256 -15.22 -35.16 -15.19
N PRO A 257 -16.57 -35.13 -15.27
CA PRO A 257 -17.35 -36.23 -15.82
C PRO A 257 -16.99 -36.40 -17.31
N GLY A 258 -16.71 -37.64 -17.73
CA GLY A 258 -16.29 -37.94 -19.11
C GLY A 258 -17.43 -37.90 -20.15
N GLY A 259 -18.68 -38.16 -19.72
CA GLY A 259 -19.90 -38.05 -20.53
C GLY A 259 -20.48 -36.63 -20.47
N ASP A 260 -21.80 -36.45 -20.37
CA ASP A 260 -22.44 -35.14 -20.29
C ASP A 260 -22.09 -34.38 -18.99
N PRO A 261 -21.68 -33.09 -19.03
CA PRO A 261 -21.66 -32.13 -20.15
C PRO A 261 -20.33 -32.04 -20.96
N ALA A 262 -19.50 -33.08 -20.95
CA ALA A 262 -18.27 -33.28 -21.73
C ALA A 262 -17.28 -32.10 -21.69
N LYS A 263 -17.25 -31.39 -20.56
CA LYS A 263 -16.43 -30.19 -20.37
C LYS A 263 -15.85 -30.11 -18.97
N VAL A 264 -14.76 -29.36 -18.86
CA VAL A 264 -14.23 -28.96 -17.56
C VAL A 264 -15.02 -27.76 -17.04
N PHE A 265 -15.58 -27.88 -15.84
CA PHE A 265 -16.30 -26.77 -15.20
C PHE A 265 -15.38 -25.55 -14.98
N LYS A 266 -15.92 -24.35 -15.20
CA LYS A 266 -15.22 -23.09 -14.93
C LYS A 266 -14.83 -23.04 -13.45
N GLY A 267 -13.61 -22.57 -13.16
CA GLY A 267 -13.08 -22.52 -11.79
C GLY A 267 -12.54 -23.86 -11.26
N LYS A 268 -12.48 -24.93 -12.07
CA LYS A 268 -11.84 -26.20 -11.67
C LYS A 268 -10.38 -25.96 -11.26
N LYS A 269 -9.99 -26.56 -10.13
CA LYS A 269 -8.64 -26.48 -9.57
C LYS A 269 -7.61 -27.13 -10.50
N MET A 270 -6.73 -26.32 -11.07
CA MET A 270 -5.68 -26.71 -12.03
C MET A 270 -4.30 -26.14 -11.64
N PRO A 271 -3.18 -26.68 -12.14
CA PRO A 271 -1.86 -26.09 -11.90
C PRO A 271 -1.79 -24.67 -12.46
N GLY A 272 -0.93 -23.82 -11.89
CA GLY A 272 -0.83 -22.43 -12.32
C GLY A 272 -0.09 -21.54 -11.33
N ARG A 273 -0.10 -20.23 -11.60
CA ARG A 273 0.56 -19.23 -10.75
C ARG A 273 -0.05 -19.23 -9.35
N MET A 274 0.80 -19.29 -8.33
CA MET A 274 0.43 -19.28 -6.91
C MET A 274 1.11 -18.11 -6.19
N GLY A 275 0.34 -17.37 -5.38
CA GLY A 275 0.82 -16.19 -4.65
C GLY A 275 0.94 -14.95 -5.55
N ASN A 276 1.63 -13.92 -5.06
CA ASN A 276 1.72 -12.58 -5.69
C ASN A 276 0.35 -11.92 -5.94
N ILE A 277 -0.66 -12.33 -5.16
CA ILE A 277 -1.99 -11.73 -5.13
C ILE A 277 -2.17 -10.95 -3.82
N TYR A 278 -3.02 -9.94 -3.83
CA TYR A 278 -3.40 -9.24 -2.60
C TYR A 278 -4.29 -10.14 -1.76
N ASP A 279 -3.94 -10.30 -0.50
CA ASP A 279 -4.71 -11.04 0.49
C ASP A 279 -4.84 -10.20 1.76
N THR A 280 -5.96 -10.37 2.46
CA THR A 280 -6.27 -9.62 3.68
C THR A 280 -6.45 -10.58 4.84
N THR A 281 -5.64 -10.39 5.88
CA THR A 281 -5.84 -11.08 7.15
C THR A 281 -6.66 -10.20 8.06
N HIS A 282 -7.80 -10.71 8.50
CA HIS A 282 -8.77 -9.98 9.31
C HIS A 282 -8.59 -10.25 10.81
N GLY A 283 -9.03 -9.30 11.64
CA GLY A 283 -9.18 -9.54 13.09
C GLY A 283 -7.86 -9.67 13.85
N LEU A 284 -6.80 -8.98 13.42
CA LEU A 284 -5.52 -9.02 14.11
C LEU A 284 -5.49 -8.00 15.26
N LYS A 285 -5.24 -8.46 16.48
CA LYS A 285 -5.15 -7.58 17.67
C LYS A 285 -3.83 -6.81 17.71
N VAL A 286 -3.86 -5.54 18.07
CA VAL A 286 -2.67 -4.72 18.33
C VAL A 286 -2.24 -4.89 19.79
N TRP A 287 -1.02 -5.37 20.02
CA TRP A 287 -0.51 -5.63 21.37
C TRP A 287 0.22 -4.45 21.99
N ARG A 288 1.00 -3.73 21.17
CA ARG A 288 1.87 -2.63 21.60
C ARG A 288 2.04 -1.66 20.44
N VAL A 289 2.29 -0.40 20.78
CA VAL A 289 2.70 0.65 19.84
C VAL A 289 3.98 1.31 20.36
N ASN A 290 4.95 1.50 19.48
CA ASN A 290 6.16 2.26 19.72
C ASN A 290 6.08 3.58 18.97
N THR A 291 6.14 4.68 19.72
CA THR A 291 5.96 6.04 19.23
C THR A 291 7.26 6.60 18.66
N LYS A 292 8.41 6.30 19.29
CA LYS A 292 9.74 6.75 18.86
C LYS A 292 10.14 6.23 17.48
N TYR A 293 9.91 4.94 17.22
CA TYR A 293 10.26 4.33 15.92
C TYR A 293 9.05 4.12 14.99
N ASN A 294 7.86 4.57 15.41
CA ASN A 294 6.60 4.38 14.69
C ASN A 294 6.35 2.90 14.32
N ILE A 295 6.43 2.00 15.30
CA ILE A 295 6.25 0.55 15.08
C ILE A 295 4.96 0.06 15.76
N LEU A 296 4.14 -0.64 14.99
CA LEU A 296 2.96 -1.37 15.44
C LEU A 296 3.31 -2.85 15.64
N TYR A 297 2.90 -3.40 16.78
CA TYR A 297 3.04 -4.84 17.08
C TYR A 297 1.67 -5.50 16.93
N VAL A 298 1.48 -6.20 15.82
CA VAL A 298 0.21 -6.83 15.44
C VAL A 298 0.29 -8.33 15.71
N ASN A 299 -0.77 -8.92 16.25
CA ASN A 299 -0.84 -10.34 16.54
C ASN A 299 -0.72 -11.20 15.26
N GLY A 300 -0.08 -12.36 15.39
CA GLY A 300 -0.02 -13.37 14.35
C GLY A 300 0.84 -13.00 13.15
N SER A 301 0.54 -13.64 12.02
CA SER A 301 1.27 -13.51 10.76
C SER A 301 0.54 -12.56 9.81
N VAL A 302 1.32 -11.71 9.14
CA VAL A 302 0.83 -10.82 8.07
C VAL A 302 1.26 -11.36 6.70
N PRO A 303 0.44 -11.25 5.63
CA PRO A 303 0.84 -11.67 4.29
C PRO A 303 2.06 -10.90 3.76
N GLY A 304 2.84 -11.55 2.90
CA GLY A 304 4.00 -10.94 2.22
C GLY A 304 5.35 -11.21 2.87
N HIS A 305 6.42 -10.90 2.13
CA HIS A 305 7.80 -11.10 2.55
C HIS A 305 8.25 -10.01 3.56
N ARG A 306 9.44 -10.17 4.15
CA ARG A 306 10.04 -9.11 4.99
C ARG A 306 10.38 -7.88 4.14
N ASN A 307 10.20 -6.69 4.69
CA ASN A 307 10.33 -5.38 4.03
C ASN A 307 9.31 -5.09 2.92
N CYS A 308 8.18 -5.82 2.88
CA CYS A 308 7.08 -5.48 1.97
C CYS A 308 6.17 -4.38 2.55
N LEU A 309 5.52 -3.64 1.66
CA LEU A 309 4.56 -2.59 2.02
C LEU A 309 3.15 -3.18 2.23
N VAL A 310 2.59 -2.95 3.40
CA VAL A 310 1.31 -3.46 3.86
C VAL A 310 0.31 -2.32 4.09
N LYS A 311 -0.95 -2.57 3.80
CA LYS A 311 -2.07 -1.65 4.07
C LYS A 311 -2.72 -2.10 5.38
N VAL A 312 -2.78 -1.22 6.37
CA VAL A 312 -3.40 -1.48 7.68
C VAL A 312 -4.64 -0.61 7.79
N LYS A 313 -5.78 -1.21 8.10
CA LYS A 313 -7.04 -0.49 8.36
C LYS A 313 -7.71 -1.02 9.61
N ARG A 314 -8.66 -0.27 10.16
CA ARG A 314 -9.56 -0.79 11.21
C ARG A 314 -10.33 -2.00 10.67
N LEU A 315 -10.60 -2.96 11.55
CA LEU A 315 -11.45 -4.12 11.27
C LEU A 315 -12.75 -3.70 10.59
N THR A 316 -13.08 -4.38 9.48
CA THR A 316 -14.31 -4.11 8.71
C THR A 316 -15.46 -5.08 9.00
N HIS A 317 -15.18 -6.26 9.57
CA HIS A 317 -16.18 -7.25 9.92
C HIS A 317 -16.49 -7.22 11.42
N THR A 318 -17.76 -7.14 11.78
CA THR A 318 -18.21 -7.39 13.16
C THR A 318 -18.23 -8.89 13.40
N HIS A 319 -17.32 -9.41 14.22
CA HIS A 319 -17.47 -10.77 14.73
C HIS A 319 -18.71 -10.82 15.63
N THR A 320 -19.56 -11.83 15.45
CA THR A 320 -20.82 -12.06 16.18
C THR A 320 -20.67 -12.31 17.68
N ASN A 321 -19.43 -12.45 18.18
CA ASN A 321 -19.15 -12.47 19.61
C ASN A 321 -18.62 -11.10 20.06
N SER A 322 -19.56 -10.37 20.65
CA SER A 322 -19.44 -9.13 21.43
C SER A 322 -18.28 -9.14 22.42
N GLN A 323 -17.11 -8.66 21.97
CA GLN A 323 -16.19 -7.80 22.72
C GLN A 323 -15.35 -7.03 21.69
N VAL A 324 -15.99 -6.19 20.86
CA VAL A 324 -15.23 -5.09 20.27
C VAL A 324 -14.91 -4.22 21.48
N CYS A 325 -13.67 -4.31 21.99
CA CYS A 325 -13.20 -3.35 22.96
C CYS A 325 -13.44 -1.97 22.33
N GLU A 326 -14.46 -1.28 22.82
CA GLU A 326 -14.69 0.14 22.62
C GLU A 326 -13.55 0.87 23.33
N VAL A 327 -12.33 0.70 22.84
CA VAL A 327 -11.36 1.77 22.97
C VAL A 327 -11.90 2.86 22.06
N LYS A 328 -12.76 3.72 22.64
CA LYS A 328 -13.21 4.98 22.07
C LYS A 328 -11.93 5.77 21.78
N CYS A 329 -11.40 5.66 20.56
CA CYS A 329 -10.54 6.72 20.03
C CYS A 329 -11.51 7.88 19.82
N THR A 330 -11.53 8.81 20.77
CA THR A 330 -12.54 9.86 20.92
C THR A 330 -12.56 10.89 19.79
N CYS A 331 -11.87 10.64 18.67
CA CYS A 331 -12.04 11.43 17.45
C CYS A 331 -11.75 10.61 16.17
N PRO A 332 -12.45 10.92 15.07
CA PRO A 332 -12.12 10.40 13.74
C PRO A 332 -10.78 10.95 13.21
N GLN A 333 -10.30 12.09 13.76
CA GLN A 333 -9.04 12.77 13.37
C GLN A 333 -8.02 12.97 14.51
N VAL A 334 -8.39 12.85 15.79
CA VAL A 334 -7.49 13.25 16.90
C VAL A 334 -6.78 12.03 17.47
N GLU A 335 -5.62 11.77 16.88
CA GLU A 335 -4.39 11.35 17.56
C GLU A 335 -3.18 11.48 16.61
N TYR A 336 -3.23 12.43 15.66
CA TYR A 336 -2.08 12.72 14.81
C TYR A 336 -0.98 13.48 15.53
N LEU A 337 -1.20 13.89 16.79
CA LEU A 337 -0.30 14.81 17.49
C LEU A 337 -0.14 14.43 18.95
N PHE A 338 1.13 14.33 19.34
CA PHE A 338 1.55 14.32 20.72
C PHE A 338 1.54 15.77 21.22
N GLU A 339 0.61 16.11 22.11
CA GLU A 339 0.70 17.32 22.95
C GLU A 339 1.31 17.02 24.33
N GLY A 340 2.00 15.88 24.48
CA GLY A 340 2.75 15.56 25.70
C GLY A 340 3.84 14.52 25.44
N GLU A 341 4.87 14.50 26.28
CA GLU A 341 5.88 13.44 26.32
C GLU A 341 5.22 12.11 26.71
N GLY A 342 4.60 11.45 25.75
CA GLY A 342 4.07 10.10 25.94
C GLY A 342 5.22 9.12 26.13
N SER A 343 5.02 8.10 26.97
CA SER A 343 5.98 7.01 27.14
C SER A 343 6.39 6.44 25.76
N ALA A 344 7.69 6.15 25.59
CA ALA A 344 8.25 5.62 24.32
C ALA A 344 7.52 4.35 23.80
N PHE A 345 6.79 3.69 24.69
CA PHE A 345 5.95 2.53 24.40
C PHE A 345 4.58 2.65 25.05
N ILE A 346 3.56 2.25 24.30
CA ILE A 346 2.19 2.10 24.78
C ILE A 346 1.84 0.60 24.71
N PHE A 347 1.56 -0.01 25.86
CA PHE A 347 1.30 -1.44 25.99
C PHE A 347 -0.19 -1.72 26.16
N SER A 348 -0.68 -2.86 25.65
CA SER A 348 -1.95 -3.42 26.09
C SER A 348 -1.83 -3.88 27.55
N ALA A 349 -2.90 -3.71 28.34
CA ALA A 349 -2.93 -4.05 29.77
C ALA A 349 -2.48 -5.48 30.09
N SER A 350 -2.66 -6.39 29.13
CA SER A 350 -2.35 -7.82 29.20
C SER A 350 -0.91 -8.20 28.84
N VAL A 351 -0.07 -7.27 28.36
CA VAL A 351 1.31 -7.55 27.92
C VAL A 351 2.28 -7.44 29.09
N PHE A 352 3.23 -8.36 29.17
CA PHE A 352 4.34 -8.28 30.13
C PHE A 352 5.37 -7.25 29.65
N THR A 353 5.78 -6.31 30.51
CA THR A 353 6.81 -5.32 30.17
C THR A 353 8.19 -5.83 30.58
N PHE A 354 9.23 -5.48 29.81
CA PHE A 354 10.61 -5.95 30.08
C PHE A 354 11.15 -5.53 31.45
N SER A 355 10.61 -4.48 32.06
CA SER A 355 11.00 -3.99 33.39
C SER A 355 10.14 -4.55 34.53
N SER A 356 9.11 -5.34 34.23
CA SER A 356 8.25 -5.92 35.28
C SER A 356 8.99 -7.03 36.02
N VAL A 357 8.86 -7.03 37.35
CA VAL A 357 9.32 -8.09 38.26
C VAL A 357 8.91 -9.46 37.71
N LYS A 358 9.84 -10.43 37.71
CA LYS A 358 9.61 -11.81 37.26
C LYS A 358 8.22 -12.28 37.68
N LEU A 359 7.46 -12.88 36.75
CA LEU A 359 6.21 -13.58 37.05
C LEU A 359 6.50 -14.66 38.11
N LYS A 360 6.30 -14.32 39.39
CA LYS A 360 6.21 -15.32 40.46
C LYS A 360 4.81 -15.92 40.33
N LYS A 361 4.73 -17.11 39.76
CA LYS A 361 3.56 -17.96 40.01
C LYS A 361 3.67 -18.37 41.47
N GLU A 362 2.95 -17.69 42.36
CA GLU A 362 2.68 -18.26 43.68
C GLU A 362 1.79 -19.48 43.44
N LEU A 363 2.41 -20.65 43.41
CA LEU A 363 1.73 -21.93 43.56
C LEU A 363 1.14 -21.92 44.97
N CYS A 364 -0.13 -21.51 45.07
CA CYS A 364 -0.90 -21.62 46.29
C CYS A 364 -1.01 -23.11 46.63
N THR A 365 -0.34 -23.48 47.71
CA THR A 365 -0.46 -24.72 48.47
C THR A 365 -1.90 -24.94 48.91
N VAL A 366 -2.65 -25.79 48.21
CA VAL A 366 -3.73 -26.59 48.80
C VAL A 366 -3.83 -27.91 48.02
N LEU A 367 -3.15 -28.93 48.53
CA LEU A 367 -3.62 -30.31 48.69
C LEU A 367 -2.42 -31.15 49.11
N SER A 368 -2.26 -31.28 50.42
CA SER A 368 -1.55 -32.39 51.03
C SER A 368 -2.15 -33.70 50.53
N MET A 369 -1.37 -34.49 49.80
CA MET A 369 -1.56 -35.94 49.77
C MET A 369 -0.21 -36.60 50.07
N PRO A 370 -0.18 -37.62 50.95
CA PRO A 370 1.06 -38.20 51.43
C PRO A 370 1.73 -39.04 50.34
N ALA A 371 3.06 -39.02 50.34
CA ALA A 371 3.89 -39.92 49.56
C ALA A 371 3.55 -41.37 49.92
N GLN A 372 3.03 -42.13 48.96
CA GLN A 372 3.04 -43.59 49.02
C GLN A 372 4.09 -44.09 48.03
N SER A 373 5.01 -44.87 48.58
CA SER A 373 6.10 -45.58 47.94
C SER A 373 5.64 -46.43 46.77
N LEU A 374 6.17 -46.17 45.58
CA LEU A 374 6.16 -47.14 44.48
C LEU A 374 7.31 -48.12 44.69
N THR A 375 6.99 -49.25 45.31
CA THR A 375 7.81 -50.46 45.30
C THR A 375 7.90 -51.01 43.88
N LEU A 376 9.14 -51.23 43.44
CA LEU A 376 9.52 -52.07 42.31
C LEU A 376 8.81 -53.44 42.39
N ALA A 377 8.16 -53.86 41.31
CA ALA A 377 7.90 -55.26 41.04
C ALA A 377 7.99 -55.52 39.53
N ARG A 378 8.89 -56.47 39.24
CA ARG A 378 9.21 -57.22 38.00
C ARG A 378 8.38 -57.02 36.74
#